data_AF-A0A9X0SQC4-F1
#
_entry.id   AF-A0A9X0SQC4-F1
#
_cell.length_a   1.000
_cell.length_b   1.000
_cell.length_c   1.000
_cell.angle_alpha   90.00
_cell.angle_beta   90.00
_cell.angle_gamma   90.00
#
_symmetry.space_group_name_H-M   'P 1'
#
loop_
_entity.id
_entity.type
_entity.pdbx_description
1 polymer ?
#
loop_
_entity_poly.entity_id
_entity_poly.type
_entity_poly.pdbx_seq_one_letter_code
_entity_poly.pdbx_strand_id
1 'polypeptide(L)'
;MFKKLVVGTLATGIALTGGIASASASTEGVENAKQVAPIVQEIKVDKNYSSTNNEYGFTYTWDPGRQIYKTYDFYRHDGVFASYFESDGIKWYFKGKVQVFSDGSALGHYEGRK
;
A
#
# COMPACT_ATOMS: atom_id res chain seq x y z
N MET A 1 37.22 -10.62 -23.56
CA MET A 1 37.50 -9.83 -22.33
C MET A 1 36.26 -9.87 -21.46
N PHE A 2 36.24 -10.74 -20.44
CA PHE A 2 35.04 -10.98 -19.62
C PHE A 2 35.02 -10.03 -18.43
N LYS A 3 33.99 -9.20 -18.33
CA LYS A 3 33.74 -8.31 -17.19
C LYS A 3 33.16 -9.15 -16.04
N LYS A 4 33.87 -9.20 -14.92
CA LYS A 4 33.43 -9.89 -13.70
C LYS A 4 32.32 -9.08 -13.01
N LEU A 5 31.26 -9.76 -12.60
CA LEU A 5 30.15 -9.22 -11.83
C LEU A 5 30.57 -9.17 -10.35
N VAL A 6 30.63 -7.97 -9.77
CA VAL A 6 30.86 -7.78 -8.33
C VAL A 6 29.51 -7.92 -7.64
N VAL A 7 29.31 -9.01 -6.91
CA VAL A 7 28.15 -9.24 -6.04
C VAL A 7 28.46 -8.58 -4.70
N GLY A 8 27.78 -7.47 -4.40
CA GLY A 8 27.86 -6.79 -3.11
C GLY A 8 27.04 -7.53 -2.06
N THR A 9 27.65 -7.81 -0.91
CA THR A 9 27.02 -8.38 0.28
C THR A 9 25.95 -7.45 0.85
N LEU A 10 24.74 -7.97 1.02
CA LEU A 10 23.63 -7.29 1.69
C LEU A 10 23.86 -7.32 3.21
N ALA A 11 24.25 -6.18 3.79
CA ALA A 11 24.35 -6.04 5.25
C ALA A 11 22.94 -5.88 5.85
N THR A 12 22.47 -6.89 6.59
CA THR A 12 21.28 -6.78 7.43
C THR A 12 21.66 -6.11 8.74
N GLY A 13 21.15 -4.90 8.99
CA GLY A 13 21.42 -4.20 10.23
C GLY A 13 20.40 -3.11 10.50
N ILE A 14 19.42 -3.40 11.36
CA ILE A 14 18.74 -2.38 12.15
C ILE A 14 18.79 -2.86 13.59
N ALA A 15 19.74 -2.32 14.35
CA ALA A 15 19.77 -2.41 15.80
C ALA A 15 18.85 -1.31 16.34
N LEU A 16 17.77 -1.69 17.04
CA LEU A 16 16.92 -0.74 17.74
C LEU A 16 17.38 -0.64 19.20
N THR A 17 18.38 0.21 19.46
CA THR A 17 18.72 0.65 20.82
C THR A 17 18.28 2.09 20.98
N GLY A 18 17.26 2.29 21.82
CA GLY A 18 16.75 3.61 22.15
C GLY A 18 15.90 3.54 23.41
N GLY A 19 16.56 3.41 24.55
CA GLY A 19 15.92 3.62 25.84
C GLY A 19 15.65 5.11 26.05
N ILE A 20 14.53 5.42 26.70
CA ILE A 20 14.42 6.58 27.59
C ILE A 20 13.39 6.26 28.66
N ALA A 21 13.85 6.41 29.89
CA ALA A 21 13.07 6.29 31.11
C ALA A 21 12.05 7.43 31.19
N SER A 22 10.85 7.11 31.68
CA SER A 22 9.97 8.05 32.35
C SER A 22 9.47 7.35 33.60
N ALA A 23 10.10 7.69 34.73
CA ALA A 23 9.56 7.38 36.05
C ALA A 23 8.64 8.53 36.43
N SER A 24 7.34 8.27 36.49
CA SER A 24 6.40 9.13 37.22
C SER A 24 5.85 8.33 38.39
N ALA A 25 6.35 8.68 39.57
CA ALA A 25 5.81 8.28 40.85
C ALA A 25 4.47 9.00 41.07
N SER A 26 3.43 8.25 41.45
CA SER A 26 2.25 8.78 42.13
C SER A 26 1.73 7.70 43.06
N THR A 27 1.74 8.01 44.35
CA THR A 27 1.39 7.15 45.47
C THR A 27 -0.12 6.89 45.58
N GLU A 28 -0.43 5.62 45.84
CA GLU A 28 -1.51 5.06 46.66
C GLU A 28 -2.91 5.71 46.65
N GLY A 29 -3.86 4.95 46.11
CA GLY A 29 -5.30 5.06 46.37
C GLY A 29 -5.97 3.76 45.96
N VAL A 30 -6.09 2.83 46.91
CA VAL A 30 -6.74 1.52 46.75
C VAL A 30 -8.25 1.69 46.62
N GLU A 31 -8.84 1.23 45.51
CA GLU A 31 -10.05 0.40 45.55
C GLU A 31 -10.21 -0.46 44.30
N ASN A 32 -10.65 -1.69 44.57
CA ASN A 32 -10.60 -2.85 43.72
C ASN A 32 -11.84 -2.93 42.83
N ALA A 33 -11.72 -2.53 41.56
CA ALA A 33 -12.67 -2.93 40.52
C ALA A 33 -11.94 -3.80 39.49
N LYS A 34 -12.27 -5.09 39.51
CA LYS A 34 -11.71 -6.12 38.65
C LYS A 34 -11.70 -5.68 37.18
N GLN A 35 -10.48 -5.46 36.69
CA GLN A 35 -9.99 -5.85 35.37
C GLN A 35 -11.01 -6.58 34.48
N VAL A 36 -11.56 -5.86 33.51
CA VAL A 36 -11.52 -6.30 32.11
C VAL A 36 -11.19 -5.04 31.30
N ALA A 37 -9.89 -4.76 31.11
CA ALA A 37 -9.51 -3.91 30.00
C ALA A 37 -10.10 -4.57 28.75
N PRO A 38 -10.86 -3.86 27.89
CA PRO A 38 -11.26 -4.43 26.63
C PRO A 38 -9.95 -4.79 25.92
N ILE A 39 -9.71 -6.08 25.73
CA ILE A 39 -8.73 -6.53 24.75
C ILE A 39 -9.32 -6.05 23.44
N VAL A 40 -8.98 -4.82 23.03
CA VAL A 40 -9.14 -4.38 21.66
C VAL A 40 -8.12 -5.19 20.89
N GLN A 41 -8.46 -6.45 20.62
CA GLN A 41 -7.92 -7.11 19.45
C GLN A 41 -8.36 -6.21 18.31
N GLU A 42 -7.40 -5.52 17.72
CA GLU A 42 -7.60 -4.75 16.50
C GLU A 42 -8.16 -5.74 15.48
N ILE A 43 -9.48 -5.80 15.36
CA ILE A 43 -10.15 -6.57 14.33
C ILE A 43 -9.63 -5.94 13.06
N LYS A 44 -8.71 -6.62 12.37
CA LYS A 44 -8.39 -6.33 10.97
C LYS A 44 -9.65 -6.63 10.19
N VAL A 45 -10.59 -5.70 10.23
CA VAL A 45 -11.67 -5.63 9.27
C VAL A 45 -10.92 -5.42 7.97
N ASP A 46 -10.85 -6.45 7.13
CA ASP A 46 -10.43 -6.35 5.74
C ASP A 46 -11.45 -5.44 5.05
N LYS A 47 -11.35 -4.13 5.32
CA LYS A 47 -12.15 -3.14 4.66
C LYS A 47 -11.74 -3.24 3.20
N ASN A 48 -12.67 -3.68 2.37
CA ASN A 48 -12.59 -3.54 0.93
C ASN A 48 -12.50 -2.03 0.64
N TYR A 49 -11.29 -1.49 0.72
CA TYR A 49 -11.02 -0.08 0.55
C TYR A 49 -11.07 0.18 -0.95
N SER A 50 -12.14 0.83 -1.39
CA SER A 50 -12.29 1.37 -2.74
C SER A 50 -12.14 2.88 -2.69
N SER A 51 -11.44 3.46 -3.66
CA SER A 51 -11.22 4.89 -3.77
C SER A 51 -11.18 5.32 -5.22
N THR A 52 -11.40 6.60 -5.46
CA THR A 52 -11.44 7.19 -6.79
C THR A 52 -10.26 8.14 -6.96
N ASN A 53 -9.52 7.98 -8.05
CA ASN A 53 -8.55 8.96 -8.50
C ASN A 53 -9.25 9.93 -9.45
N ASN A 54 -9.45 11.16 -9.00
CA ASN A 54 -10.20 12.17 -9.77
C ASN A 54 -9.36 12.80 -10.90
N GLU A 55 -8.04 12.75 -10.81
CA GLU A 55 -7.13 13.29 -11.84
C GLU A 55 -7.24 12.50 -13.16
N TYR A 56 -7.29 11.17 -13.04
CA TYR A 56 -7.37 10.25 -14.19
C TYR A 56 -8.75 9.60 -14.35
N GLY A 57 -9.67 9.80 -13.40
CA GLY A 57 -11.05 9.33 -13.51
C GLY A 57 -11.22 7.81 -13.40
N PHE A 58 -10.45 7.14 -12.54
CA PHE A 58 -10.56 5.69 -12.33
C PHE A 58 -10.81 5.33 -10.85
N THR A 59 -11.41 4.16 -10.61
CA THR A 59 -11.54 3.58 -9.28
C THR A 59 -10.48 2.51 -9.05
N TYR A 60 -10.05 2.38 -7.79
CA TYR A 60 -9.09 1.39 -7.39
C TYR A 60 -9.40 0.80 -6.02
N THR A 61 -8.91 -0.42 -5.77
CA THR A 61 -9.05 -1.10 -4.49
C THR A 61 -7.71 -1.51 -3.90
N TRP A 62 -7.66 -1.64 -2.57
CA TRP A 62 -6.53 -2.22 -1.86
C TRP A 62 -6.65 -3.74 -1.78
N ASP A 63 -5.62 -4.46 -2.22
CA ASP A 63 -5.45 -5.89 -2.00
C ASP A 63 -4.51 -6.11 -0.81
N PRO A 64 -5.02 -6.46 0.38
CA PRO A 64 -4.19 -6.63 1.57
C PRO A 64 -3.24 -7.85 1.48
N GLY A 65 -3.60 -8.88 0.70
CA GLY A 65 -2.78 -10.08 0.55
C GLY A 65 -1.54 -9.85 -0.32
N ARG A 66 -1.65 -8.96 -1.30
CA ARG A 66 -0.54 -8.58 -2.20
C ARG A 66 0.11 -7.24 -1.84
N GLN A 67 -0.48 -6.51 -0.89
CA GLN A 67 -0.08 -5.17 -0.49
C GLN A 67 0.05 -4.20 -1.68
N ILE A 68 -0.95 -4.20 -2.56
CA ILE A 68 -1.01 -3.33 -3.74
C ILE A 68 -2.38 -2.70 -3.92
N TYR A 69 -2.42 -1.56 -4.60
CA TYR A 69 -3.65 -1.03 -5.15
C TYR A 69 -3.90 -1.59 -6.56
N LYS A 70 -5.15 -1.78 -6.95
CA LYS A 70 -5.54 -2.33 -8.25
C LYS A 70 -6.65 -1.50 -8.86
N THR A 71 -6.51 -1.11 -10.13
CA THR A 71 -7.58 -0.43 -10.86
C THR A 71 -8.62 -1.43 -11.38
N TYR A 72 -9.89 -1.05 -11.44
CA TYR A 72 -10.90 -1.84 -12.12
C TYR A 72 -10.89 -1.52 -13.63
N ASP A 73 -11.18 -0.26 -13.98
CA ASP A 73 -11.52 0.11 -15.36
C ASP A 73 -10.80 1.42 -15.75
N PHE A 74 -9.49 1.37 -15.99
CA PHE A 74 -8.76 2.57 -16.46
C PHE A 74 -9.02 2.76 -17.95
N TYR A 75 -9.96 3.64 -18.31
CA TYR A 75 -10.31 3.89 -19.72
C TYR A 75 -9.34 4.86 -20.39
N ARG A 76 -8.96 4.53 -21.64
CA ARG A 76 -8.22 5.42 -22.53
C ARG A 76 -8.86 5.44 -23.91
N HIS A 77 -9.23 6.63 -24.35
CA HIS A 77 -9.87 6.84 -25.64
C HIS A 77 -8.95 6.51 -26.83
N ASP A 78 -7.65 6.79 -26.70
CA ASP A 78 -6.63 6.48 -27.72
C ASP A 78 -6.05 5.05 -27.60
N GLY A 79 -6.44 4.31 -26.56
CA GLY A 79 -5.88 3.00 -26.23
C GLY A 79 -4.40 3.02 -25.86
N VAL A 80 -3.82 4.19 -25.58
CA VAL A 80 -2.42 4.38 -25.20
C VAL A 80 -2.31 4.58 -23.69
N PHE A 81 -1.47 3.73 -23.08
CA PHE A 81 -1.25 3.69 -21.65
C PHE A 81 0.20 4.05 -21.34
N ALA A 82 0.40 4.97 -20.40
CA ALA A 82 1.73 5.24 -19.86
C ALA A 82 2.23 3.99 -19.12
N SER A 83 3.51 3.67 -19.24
CA SER A 83 4.10 2.51 -18.53
C SER A 83 4.03 2.68 -17.01
N TYR A 84 4.14 3.92 -16.53
CA TYR A 84 3.90 4.29 -15.14
C TYR A 84 3.46 5.74 -15.01
N PHE A 85 2.87 6.09 -13.86
CA PHE A 85 2.64 7.46 -13.42
C PHE A 85 2.52 7.50 -11.89
N GLU A 86 2.50 8.70 -11.30
CA GLU A 86 2.29 8.90 -9.86
C GLU A 86 1.10 9.82 -9.65
N SER A 87 0.19 9.46 -8.75
CA SER A 87 -0.95 10.28 -8.35
C SER A 87 -1.41 9.89 -6.96
N ASP A 88 -1.85 10.84 -6.15
CA ASP A 88 -2.21 10.67 -4.73
C ASP A 88 -1.12 10.00 -3.87
N GLY A 89 0.15 10.22 -4.23
CA GLY A 89 1.30 9.56 -3.59
C GLY A 89 1.39 8.06 -3.86
N ILE A 90 0.68 7.54 -4.86
CA ILE A 90 0.71 6.15 -5.30
C ILE A 90 1.40 6.09 -6.66
N LYS A 91 2.42 5.24 -6.79
CA LYS A 91 3.07 4.91 -8.05
C LYS A 91 2.31 3.79 -8.74
N TRP A 92 1.73 4.10 -9.89
CA TRP A 92 0.92 3.20 -10.70
C TRP A 92 1.76 2.61 -11.83
N TYR A 93 1.77 1.28 -11.94
CA TYR A 93 2.51 0.54 -12.97
C TYR A 93 1.54 -0.22 -13.87
N PHE A 94 1.64 0.02 -15.17
CA PHE A 94 0.77 -0.64 -16.15
C PHE A 94 1.02 -2.14 -16.17
N LYS A 95 -0.06 -2.93 -16.17
CA LYS A 95 0.01 -4.40 -16.20
C LYS A 95 -0.52 -5.01 -17.48
N GLY A 96 -1.41 -4.30 -18.18
CA GLY A 96 -1.94 -4.79 -19.44
C GLY A 96 -3.29 -4.19 -19.78
N LYS A 97 -3.74 -4.49 -21.00
CA LYS A 97 -5.07 -4.15 -21.47
C LYS A 97 -6.04 -5.26 -21.09
N VAL A 98 -7.18 -4.88 -20.53
CA VAL A 98 -8.29 -5.78 -20.19
C VAL A 98 -9.20 -5.96 -21.40
N GLN A 99 -9.48 -4.88 -22.13
CA GLN A 99 -10.32 -4.88 -23.32
C GLN A 99 -9.82 -3.83 -24.31
N VAL A 100 -9.92 -4.15 -25.60
CA VAL A 100 -9.69 -3.22 -26.71
C VAL A 100 -10.97 -3.16 -27.52
N PHE A 101 -11.45 -1.95 -27.80
CA PHE A 101 -12.66 -1.69 -28.56
C PHE A 101 -12.35 -1.46 -30.03
N SER A 102 -13.36 -1.58 -30.90
CA SER A 102 -13.20 -1.43 -32.35
C SER A 102 -12.81 -0.02 -32.79
N ASP A 103 -13.04 0.98 -31.95
CA ASP A 103 -12.65 2.39 -32.18
C ASP A 103 -11.20 2.69 -31.76
N GLY A 104 -10.46 1.67 -31.28
CA GLY A 104 -9.08 1.83 -30.80
C GLY A 104 -8.97 2.20 -29.32
N SER A 105 -10.07 2.57 -28.67
CA SER A 105 -10.09 2.81 -27.23
C SER A 105 -9.88 1.50 -26.45
N ALA A 106 -9.48 1.60 -25.19
CA ALA A 106 -9.19 0.41 -24.38
C ALA A 106 -9.39 0.64 -22.88
N LEU A 107 -9.62 -0.46 -22.17
CA LEU A 107 -9.54 -0.55 -20.71
C LEU A 107 -8.18 -1.15 -20.32
N GLY A 108 -7.49 -0.51 -19.40
CA GLY A 108 -6.21 -0.94 -18.85
C GLY A 108 -6.28 -1.28 -17.37
N HIS A 109 -5.28 -2.05 -16.92
CA HIS A 109 -5.08 -2.36 -15.52
C HIS A 109 -3.74 -1.80 -15.04
N TYR A 110 -3.76 -1.11 -13.91
CA TYR A 110 -2.58 -0.67 -13.18
C TYR A 110 -2.55 -1.29 -11.79
N GLU A 111 -1.35 -1.59 -11.31
CA GLU A 111 -1.11 -1.85 -9.89
C GLU A 111 -0.35 -0.69 -9.26
N GLY A 112 -0.85 -0.21 -8.12
CA GLY A 112 -0.30 0.92 -7.39
C GLY A 112 0.48 0.48 -6.13
N ARG A 113 1.54 1.23 -5.80
CA ARG A 113 2.27 1.11 -4.52
C ARG A 113 2.60 2.50 -3.97
N LYS A 114 2.51 2.66 -2.65
CA LYS A 114 3.05 3.82 -1.94
C LYS A 114 4.53 3.61 -1.63
#